data_AF-A0A2U3L4R0-F1
#
_entry.id   AF-A0A2U3L4R0-F1
#
_cell.length_a   1.000
_cell.length_b   1.000
_cell.length_c   1.000
_cell.angle_alpha   90.00
_cell.angle_beta   90.00
_cell.angle_gamma   90.00
#
_symmetry.space_group_name_H-M   'P 1'
#
loop_
_entity.id
_entity.type
_entity.pdbx_description
1 polymer ?
#
loop_
_entity_poly.entity_id
_entity_poly.type
_entity_poly.pdbx_seq_one_letter_code
_entity_poly.pdbx_strand_id
1 'polypeptide(L)'
;MISRKMISTKMVSPSKIVRACLLVLLIVSSACLLSAQDRSASSSSDQQQVSNDSSQNPGSPGRELAQGSKEAAGQEKDEMDEFKHSPSVQLISRLTGLNVGNSYWLAEMLNFAVIAAIIIWAGRKYLPGIFRDRTAAIQKAMQEAQKASEEARRKLAEIETRLMKLDVEIGMMRNAAEKEATEEEARIQAAAQEDARKIVAAAEQEIAAAAKAARRQLTAHAADLAVGLAKKQIHVDAATDQSLVRNFARELGASDNSGKDKN
;
A
#
# COMPACT_ATOMS: atom_id res chain seq x y z
N MET A 1 57.32 11.89 -28.07
CA MET A 1 57.99 10.74 -27.41
C MET A 1 57.00 9.58 -27.36
N ILE A 2 57.45 8.33 -27.52
CA ILE A 2 56.58 7.15 -27.64
C ILE A 2 56.41 6.50 -26.27
N SER A 3 55.18 6.36 -25.78
CA SER A 3 54.90 5.72 -24.49
C SER A 3 54.34 4.30 -24.68
N ARG A 4 55.13 3.29 -24.29
CA ARG A 4 54.73 1.86 -24.35
C ARG A 4 53.64 1.57 -23.32
N LYS A 5 52.42 1.29 -23.79
CA LYS A 5 51.34 0.79 -22.94
C LYS A 5 51.54 -0.71 -22.68
N MET A 6 52.05 -1.06 -21.49
CA MET A 6 52.31 -2.45 -21.12
C MET A 6 51.01 -3.27 -21.09
N ILE A 7 51.07 -4.50 -21.64
CA ILE A 7 49.97 -5.46 -21.62
C ILE A 7 49.89 -6.05 -20.21
N SER A 8 48.80 -5.77 -19.49
CA SER A 8 48.61 -6.24 -18.12
C SER A 8 48.03 -7.66 -18.10
N THR A 9 48.85 -8.64 -17.72
CA THR A 9 48.47 -10.05 -17.58
C THR A 9 47.49 -10.23 -16.42
N LYS A 10 46.20 -10.42 -16.73
CA LYS A 10 45.15 -10.63 -15.73
C LYS A 10 45.37 -11.96 -14.99
N MET A 11 45.78 -11.90 -13.72
CA MET A 11 45.78 -13.06 -12.82
C MET A 11 44.37 -13.64 -12.68
N VAL A 12 44.25 -14.96 -12.79
CA VAL A 12 42.98 -15.68 -12.64
C VAL A 12 42.70 -15.93 -11.15
N SER A 13 41.51 -15.56 -10.67
CA SER A 13 41.15 -15.72 -9.25
C SER A 13 41.00 -17.20 -8.87
N PRO A 14 41.36 -17.62 -7.64
CA PRO A 14 41.38 -19.03 -7.25
C PRO A 14 40.01 -19.71 -7.36
N SER A 15 38.92 -18.97 -7.14
CA SER A 15 37.53 -19.44 -7.37
C SER A 15 37.23 -19.83 -8.82
N LYS A 16 37.91 -19.23 -9.79
CA LYS A 16 37.82 -19.58 -11.22
C LYS A 16 38.70 -20.78 -11.56
N ILE A 17 39.86 -20.91 -10.92
CA ILE A 17 40.73 -22.09 -11.05
C ILE A 17 40.00 -23.34 -10.52
N VAL A 18 39.39 -23.28 -9.33
CA VAL A 18 38.61 -24.40 -8.77
C VAL A 18 37.43 -24.77 -9.69
N ARG A 19 36.70 -23.79 -10.23
CA ARG A 19 35.62 -24.05 -11.20
C ARG A 19 36.12 -24.61 -12.53
N ALA A 20 37.29 -24.19 -13.01
CA ALA A 20 37.90 -24.73 -14.22
C ALA A 20 38.36 -26.18 -14.00
N CYS A 21 39.02 -26.51 -12.88
CA CYS A 21 39.38 -27.88 -12.54
C CYS A 21 38.15 -28.78 -12.40
N LEU A 22 37.06 -28.30 -11.79
CA LEU A 22 35.82 -29.07 -11.65
C LEU A 22 35.12 -29.28 -13.00
N LEU A 23 35.14 -28.29 -13.90
CA LEU A 23 34.66 -28.46 -15.28
C LEU A 23 35.53 -29.42 -16.08
N VAL A 24 36.86 -29.36 -15.97
CA VAL A 24 37.77 -30.32 -16.62
C VAL A 24 37.52 -31.74 -16.12
N LEU A 25 37.32 -31.93 -14.81
CA LEU A 25 37.02 -33.23 -14.21
C LEU A 25 35.65 -33.78 -14.69
N LEU A 26 34.64 -32.91 -14.85
CA LEU A 26 33.37 -33.25 -15.50
C LEU A 26 33.53 -33.64 -16.97
N ILE A 27 34.34 -32.90 -17.74
CA ILE A 27 34.58 -33.17 -19.17
C ILE A 27 35.32 -34.50 -19.36
N VAL A 28 36.33 -34.80 -18.54
CA VAL A 28 37.03 -36.10 -18.54
C VAL A 28 36.06 -37.24 -18.18
N SER A 29 35.22 -37.06 -17.15
CA SER A 29 34.19 -38.05 -16.81
C SER A 29 33.13 -38.23 -17.91
N SER A 30 32.83 -37.20 -18.69
CA SER A 30 31.89 -37.27 -19.80
C SER A 30 32.49 -37.91 -21.06
N ALA A 31 33.82 -37.85 -21.23
CA ALA A 31 34.50 -38.52 -22.34
C ALA A 31 34.46 -40.04 -22.21
N CYS A 32 34.66 -40.57 -20.99
CA CYS A 32 34.57 -42.01 -20.72
C CYS A 32 33.18 -42.62 -20.98
N LEU A 33 32.10 -41.83 -20.91
CA LEU A 33 30.75 -42.29 -21.22
C LEU A 33 30.46 -42.35 -22.73
N LEU A 34 31.19 -41.59 -23.56
CA LEU A 34 30.90 -41.48 -24.98
C LEU A 34 31.43 -42.68 -25.80
N SER A 35 32.51 -43.32 -25.35
CA SER A 35 33.10 -44.51 -25.98
C SER A 35 32.23 -45.77 -25.89
N ALA A 36 31.16 -45.77 -25.09
CA ALA A 36 30.31 -46.94 -24.87
C ALA A 36 29.05 -47.00 -25.76
N GLN A 37 28.80 -45.98 -26.60
CA GLN A 37 27.48 -45.78 -27.24
C GLN A 37 27.48 -45.83 -28.78
N ASP A 38 28.44 -46.52 -29.40
CA ASP A 38 28.62 -46.58 -30.87
C ASP A 38 28.19 -47.93 -31.51
N ARG A 39 27.31 -48.70 -30.85
CA ARG A 39 26.85 -50.03 -31.32
C ARG A 39 25.35 -50.34 -31.09
N SER A 40 24.46 -49.53 -31.68
CA SER A 40 23.09 -50.00 -32.02
C SER A 40 22.35 -49.08 -33.00
N ALA A 41 21.57 -49.69 -33.90
CA ALA A 41 20.51 -49.09 -34.74
C ALA A 41 20.91 -48.17 -35.92
N SER A 42 21.09 -48.77 -37.08
CA SER A 42 20.59 -48.24 -38.37
C SER A 42 19.06 -48.52 -38.49
N SER A 43 18.29 -48.14 -39.52
CA SER A 43 18.56 -47.74 -40.92
C SER A 43 17.35 -47.05 -41.59
N SER A 44 17.61 -46.11 -42.52
CA SER A 44 16.77 -45.76 -43.71
C SER A 44 17.44 -44.60 -44.49
N SER A 45 17.43 -44.52 -45.83
CA SER A 45 16.94 -45.45 -46.87
C SER A 45 17.50 -45.09 -48.26
N ASP A 46 17.89 -46.11 -49.04
CA ASP A 46 17.98 -46.15 -50.52
C ASP A 46 18.95 -45.21 -51.26
N GLN A 47 19.47 -45.53 -52.47
CA GLN A 47 19.06 -46.45 -53.55
C GLN A 47 20.35 -46.96 -54.30
N GLN A 48 20.45 -47.78 -55.36
CA GLN A 48 19.53 -48.38 -56.36
C GLN A 48 20.23 -49.53 -57.17
N GLN A 49 19.54 -50.67 -57.42
CA GLN A 49 19.76 -51.62 -58.57
C GLN A 49 21.11 -52.40 -58.73
N VAL A 50 21.24 -53.58 -59.39
CA VAL A 50 20.33 -54.62 -59.95
C VAL A 50 20.97 -56.00 -59.61
N SER A 51 20.26 -57.04 -59.16
CA SER A 51 19.75 -58.21 -59.93
C SER A 51 19.58 -59.36 -58.92
N ASN A 52 18.79 -60.43 -59.05
CA ASN A 52 17.63 -60.88 -59.83
C ASN A 52 17.48 -62.38 -59.49
N ASP A 53 16.28 -62.85 -59.16
CA ASP A 53 15.82 -64.26 -59.11
C ASP A 53 16.09 -65.20 -57.87
N SER A 54 15.20 -66.21 -57.79
CA SER A 54 15.22 -67.53 -57.08
C SER A 54 15.19 -67.64 -55.54
N SER A 55 13.96 -67.61 -55.01
CA SER A 55 13.35 -68.49 -53.98
C SER A 55 14.18 -69.47 -53.10
N GLN A 56 13.98 -69.33 -51.79
CA GLN A 56 13.79 -70.38 -50.74
C GLN A 56 14.71 -71.62 -50.66
N ASN A 57 15.43 -71.73 -49.54
CA ASN A 57 15.95 -73.00 -49.00
C ASN A 57 15.00 -73.58 -47.93
N PRO A 58 14.69 -74.89 -47.94
CA PRO A 58 14.11 -75.62 -46.80
C PRO A 58 15.16 -76.47 -46.06
N GLY A 59 15.78 -75.95 -44.99
CA GLY A 59 16.81 -76.72 -44.26
C GLY A 59 17.30 -76.19 -42.88
N SER A 60 16.66 -76.66 -41.81
CA SER A 60 17.21 -76.90 -40.44
C SER A 60 18.19 -75.89 -39.76
N PRO A 61 17.72 -75.04 -38.82
CA PRO A 61 18.55 -74.26 -37.89
C PRO A 61 18.72 -74.95 -36.52
N GLY A 62 18.93 -76.28 -36.49
CA GLY A 62 18.93 -77.07 -35.24
C GLY A 62 20.29 -77.21 -34.54
N ARG A 63 21.39 -76.71 -35.13
CA ARG A 63 22.77 -76.89 -34.61
C ARG A 63 23.49 -75.59 -34.24
N GLU A 64 23.23 -74.49 -34.93
CA GLU A 64 23.92 -73.21 -34.72
C GLU A 64 23.64 -72.61 -33.33
N LEU A 65 22.43 -72.78 -32.79
CA LEU A 65 22.07 -72.31 -31.44
C LEU A 65 22.96 -72.91 -30.33
N ALA A 66 23.49 -74.11 -30.54
CA ALA A 66 24.43 -74.75 -29.61
C ALA A 66 25.89 -74.28 -29.75
N GLN A 67 26.24 -73.62 -30.87
CA GLN A 67 27.55 -73.02 -31.10
C GLN A 67 27.57 -71.56 -30.65
N GLY A 68 26.54 -70.76 -30.98
CA GLY A 68 26.41 -69.38 -30.51
C GLY A 68 26.43 -69.27 -28.96
N SER A 69 25.81 -70.23 -28.26
CA SER A 69 25.86 -70.29 -26.79
C SER A 69 27.20 -70.75 -26.20
N LYS A 70 28.19 -71.12 -27.03
CA LYS A 70 29.58 -71.40 -26.61
C LYS A 70 30.57 -70.32 -27.05
N GLU A 71 30.35 -69.66 -28.18
CA GLU A 71 31.12 -68.47 -28.57
C GLU A 71 30.77 -67.25 -27.71
N ALA A 72 29.54 -67.13 -27.21
CA ALA A 72 29.17 -66.16 -26.18
C ALA A 72 29.80 -66.43 -24.79
N ALA A 73 30.55 -67.53 -24.63
CA ALA A 73 31.36 -67.84 -23.45
C ALA A 73 32.88 -67.76 -23.76
N GLY A 74 33.26 -67.13 -24.87
CA GLY A 74 34.63 -67.01 -25.34
C GLY A 74 35.34 -65.75 -24.85
N GLN A 75 36.17 -65.90 -23.81
CA GLN A 75 37.23 -64.96 -23.40
C GLN A 75 36.78 -63.50 -23.17
N GLU A 76 36.49 -63.18 -21.90
CA GLU A 76 36.75 -61.84 -21.37
C GLU A 76 38.23 -61.51 -21.60
N LYS A 77 38.54 -60.75 -22.65
CA LYS A 77 39.86 -60.16 -22.82
C LYS A 77 39.94 -58.99 -21.86
N ASP A 78 40.95 -59.02 -21.01
CA ASP A 78 41.13 -58.08 -19.92
C ASP A 78 41.43 -56.68 -20.48
N GLU A 79 40.41 -55.83 -20.64
CA GLU A 79 40.56 -54.46 -21.18
C GLU A 79 41.51 -53.59 -20.32
N MET A 80 41.83 -54.06 -19.10
CA MET A 80 42.87 -53.50 -18.24
C MET A 80 44.30 -53.78 -18.72
N ASP A 81 44.57 -54.76 -19.59
CA ASP A 81 45.94 -55.12 -20.01
C ASP A 81 46.66 -53.98 -20.73
N GLU A 82 45.97 -53.18 -21.53
CA GLU A 82 46.57 -52.02 -22.20
C GLU A 82 47.01 -50.95 -21.17
N PHE A 83 46.21 -50.74 -20.12
CA PHE A 83 46.54 -49.82 -19.03
C PHE A 83 47.70 -50.32 -18.15
N LYS A 84 47.83 -51.64 -17.92
CA LYS A 84 48.96 -52.25 -17.21
C LYS A 84 50.31 -52.00 -17.88
N HIS A 85 50.33 -51.74 -19.18
CA HIS A 85 51.54 -51.56 -19.98
C HIS A 85 51.90 -50.10 -20.34
N SER A 86 51.18 -49.10 -19.83
CA SER A 86 51.47 -47.69 -20.18
C SER A 86 52.86 -47.21 -19.73
N PRO A 87 53.51 -46.25 -20.44
CA PRO A 87 54.88 -45.82 -20.13
C PRO A 87 55.09 -45.26 -18.72
N SER A 88 54.08 -44.64 -18.12
CA SER A 88 54.12 -44.15 -16.74
C SER A 88 54.09 -45.30 -15.71
N VAL A 89 53.33 -46.36 -15.97
CA VAL A 89 53.31 -47.58 -15.15
C VAL A 89 54.64 -48.34 -15.27
N GLN A 90 55.21 -48.41 -16.48
CA GLN A 90 56.53 -49.04 -16.71
C GLN A 90 57.69 -48.31 -16.02
N LEU A 91 57.64 -46.98 -15.91
CA LEU A 91 58.64 -46.20 -15.17
C LEU A 91 58.60 -46.50 -13.66
N ILE A 92 57.41 -46.69 -13.09
CA ILE A 92 57.23 -47.04 -11.68
C ILE A 92 57.71 -48.47 -11.40
N SER A 93 57.38 -49.44 -12.26
CA SER A 93 57.76 -50.85 -12.04
C SER A 93 59.29 -51.06 -12.13
N ARG A 94 59.97 -50.39 -13.07
CA ARG A 94 61.44 -50.41 -13.18
C ARG A 94 62.18 -49.81 -11.99
N LEU A 95 61.55 -48.89 -11.24
CA LEU A 95 62.18 -48.22 -10.10
C LEU A 95 61.94 -48.96 -8.76
N THR A 96 60.88 -49.78 -8.67
CA THR A 96 60.45 -50.42 -7.41
C THR A 96 60.60 -51.95 -7.38
N GLY A 97 60.75 -52.61 -8.53
CA GLY A 97 61.07 -54.05 -8.59
C GLY A 97 59.98 -54.98 -8.05
N LEU A 98 58.71 -54.54 -8.05
CA LEU A 98 57.57 -55.26 -7.49
C LEU A 98 56.51 -55.61 -8.55
N ASN A 99 55.66 -56.58 -8.20
CA ASN A 99 54.66 -57.16 -9.10
C ASN A 99 53.70 -56.09 -9.68
N VAL A 100 53.43 -56.19 -11.00
CA VAL A 100 52.69 -55.19 -11.79
C VAL A 100 51.28 -54.94 -11.23
N GLY A 101 50.58 -55.99 -10.79
CA GLY A 101 49.23 -55.88 -10.23
C GLY A 101 49.15 -55.01 -8.96
N ASN A 102 50.11 -55.15 -8.05
CA ASN A 102 50.16 -54.34 -6.82
C ASN A 102 50.49 -52.87 -7.11
N SER A 103 51.27 -52.60 -8.15
CA SER A 103 51.67 -51.24 -8.55
C SER A 103 50.48 -50.43 -9.06
N TYR A 104 49.55 -51.07 -9.79
CA TYR A 104 48.31 -50.44 -10.26
C TYR A 104 47.38 -50.03 -9.09
N TRP A 105 47.10 -50.95 -8.16
CA TRP A 105 46.23 -50.65 -7.02
C TRP A 105 46.81 -49.57 -6.09
N LEU A 106 48.14 -49.56 -5.90
CA LEU A 106 48.83 -48.51 -5.15
C LEU A 106 48.74 -47.15 -5.85
N ALA A 107 48.86 -47.10 -7.18
CA ALA A 107 48.71 -45.86 -7.96
C ALA A 107 47.29 -45.29 -7.87
N GLU A 108 46.26 -46.14 -7.93
CA GLU A 108 44.86 -45.70 -7.84
C GLU A 108 44.48 -45.28 -6.41
N MET A 109 44.95 -45.99 -5.37
CA MET A 109 44.85 -45.53 -3.99
C MET A 109 45.55 -44.18 -3.77
N LEU A 110 46.71 -43.94 -4.39
CA LEU A 110 47.44 -42.67 -4.30
C LEU A 110 46.68 -41.53 -5.02
N ASN A 111 46.13 -41.80 -6.20
CA ASN A 111 45.28 -40.88 -6.95
C ASN A 111 44.05 -40.46 -6.12
N PHE A 112 43.29 -41.44 -5.61
CA PHE A 112 42.17 -41.20 -4.72
C PHE A 112 42.57 -40.43 -3.45
N ALA A 113 43.70 -40.77 -2.81
CA ALA A 113 44.19 -40.07 -1.62
C ALA A 113 44.55 -38.61 -1.91
N VAL A 114 45.14 -38.30 -3.06
CA VAL A 114 45.43 -36.92 -3.49
C VAL A 114 44.14 -36.13 -3.73
N ILE A 115 43.17 -36.72 -4.45
CA ILE A 115 41.86 -36.09 -4.69
C ILE A 115 41.11 -35.85 -3.37
N ALA A 116 41.07 -36.85 -2.49
CA ALA A 116 40.45 -36.76 -1.17
C ALA A 116 41.13 -35.69 -0.29
N ALA A 117 42.46 -35.61 -0.28
CA ALA A 117 43.20 -34.58 0.45
C ALA A 117 42.87 -33.17 -0.07
N ILE A 118 42.76 -32.98 -1.39
CA ILE A 118 42.35 -31.70 -2.00
C ILE A 118 40.91 -31.34 -1.60
N ILE A 119 39.98 -32.30 -1.64
CA ILE A 119 38.58 -32.10 -1.24
C ILE A 119 38.48 -31.75 0.26
N ILE A 120 39.20 -32.45 1.13
CA ILE A 120 39.21 -32.19 2.58
C ILE A 120 39.82 -30.81 2.88
N TRP A 121 40.93 -30.45 2.21
CA TRP A 121 41.57 -29.13 2.37
C TRP A 121 40.66 -28.00 1.90
N ALA A 122 40.05 -28.13 0.71
CA ALA A 122 39.10 -27.16 0.19
C ALA A 122 37.85 -27.05 1.08
N GLY A 123 37.27 -28.19 1.49
CA GLY A 123 36.12 -28.26 2.38
C GLY A 123 36.38 -27.53 3.70
N ARG A 124 37.48 -27.88 4.38
CA ARG A 124 37.89 -27.29 5.66
C ARG A 124 38.27 -25.80 5.55
N LYS A 125 38.63 -25.31 4.36
CA LYS A 125 38.94 -23.90 4.08
C LYS A 125 37.72 -23.05 3.72
N TYR A 126 36.72 -23.60 3.02
CA TYR A 126 35.61 -22.82 2.47
C TYR A 126 34.26 -22.99 3.19
N LEU A 127 33.92 -24.18 3.70
CA LEU A 127 32.62 -24.41 4.36
C LEU A 127 32.42 -23.57 5.64
N PRO A 128 33.40 -23.43 6.57
CA PRO A 128 33.19 -22.69 7.81
C PRO A 128 32.81 -21.21 7.61
N GLY A 129 33.28 -20.59 6.53
CA GLY A 129 32.87 -19.23 6.15
C GLY A 129 31.38 -19.20 5.78
N ILE A 130 30.98 -20.01 4.80
CA ILE A 130 29.60 -20.04 4.28
C ILE A 130 28.58 -20.34 5.39
N PHE A 131 28.87 -21.26 6.31
CA PHE A 131 27.98 -21.55 7.43
C PHE A 131 27.94 -20.39 8.43
N ARG A 132 29.07 -19.78 8.79
CA ARG A 132 29.10 -18.63 9.70
C ARG A 132 28.37 -17.43 9.12
N ASP A 133 28.55 -17.14 7.83
CA ASP A 133 27.93 -16.01 7.15
C ASP A 133 26.40 -16.20 7.05
N ARG A 134 25.94 -17.44 6.77
CA ARG A 134 24.52 -17.79 6.83
C ARG A 134 23.94 -17.67 8.24
N THR A 135 24.63 -18.17 9.27
CA THR A 135 24.19 -18.04 10.67
C THR A 135 24.12 -16.58 11.11
N ALA A 136 25.10 -15.75 10.75
CA ALA A 136 25.09 -14.31 11.02
C ALA A 136 23.94 -13.60 10.30
N ALA A 137 23.66 -13.95 9.04
CA ALA A 137 22.52 -13.41 8.30
C ALA A 137 21.16 -13.80 8.93
N ILE A 138 21.02 -15.05 9.40
CA ILE A 138 19.80 -15.52 10.10
C ILE A 138 19.64 -14.82 11.45
N GLN A 139 20.71 -14.72 12.25
CA GLN A 139 20.69 -14.01 13.53
C GLN A 139 20.33 -12.53 13.34
N LYS A 140 20.91 -11.86 12.34
CA LYS A 140 20.57 -10.49 11.98
C LYS A 140 19.10 -10.37 11.57
N ALA A 141 18.60 -11.22 10.68
CA ALA A 141 17.20 -11.19 10.25
C ALA A 141 16.22 -11.43 11.41
N MET A 142 16.56 -12.31 12.36
CA MET A 142 15.78 -12.52 13.57
C MET A 142 15.77 -11.28 14.49
N GLN A 143 16.91 -10.61 14.67
CA GLN A 143 17.00 -9.36 15.44
C GLN A 143 16.24 -8.21 14.77
N GLU A 144 16.32 -8.09 13.44
CA GLU A 144 15.58 -7.09 12.67
C GLU A 144 14.06 -7.36 12.73
N ALA A 145 13.63 -8.63 12.65
CA ALA A 145 12.22 -9.01 12.81
C ALA A 145 11.69 -8.78 14.24
N GLN A 146 12.49 -9.07 15.27
CA GLN A 146 12.15 -8.77 16.67
C GLN A 146 12.00 -7.27 16.88
N LYS A 147 12.98 -6.47 16.46
CA LYS A 147 12.93 -5.00 16.57
C LYS A 147 11.76 -4.40 15.80
N ALA A 148 11.48 -4.87 14.58
CA ALA A 148 10.33 -4.43 13.81
C ALA A 148 8.99 -4.78 14.50
N SER A 149 8.91 -5.94 15.17
CA SER A 149 7.75 -6.35 15.95
C SER A 149 7.56 -5.50 17.22
N GLU A 150 8.65 -5.12 17.89
CA GLU A 150 8.63 -4.23 19.05
C GLU A 150 8.23 -2.80 18.65
N GLU A 151 8.78 -2.27 17.56
CA GLU A 151 8.37 -0.97 17.01
C GLU A 151 6.90 -0.97 16.57
N ALA A 152 6.41 -2.05 15.97
CA ALA A 152 5.00 -2.18 15.60
C ALA A 152 4.09 -2.23 16.84
N ARG A 153 4.43 -3.02 17.86
CA ARG A 153 3.70 -3.07 19.15
C ARG A 153 3.69 -1.72 19.86
N ARG A 154 4.82 -1.00 19.87
CA ARG A 154 4.89 0.36 20.44
C ARG A 154 4.00 1.35 19.70
N LYS A 155 3.99 1.32 18.36
CA LYS A 155 3.12 2.17 17.52
C LYS A 155 1.64 1.82 17.75
N LEU A 156 1.30 0.54 17.89
CA LEU A 156 -0.06 0.09 18.20
C LEU A 156 -0.52 0.64 19.56
N ALA A 157 0.24 0.42 20.63
CA ALA A 157 -0.10 0.93 21.97
C ALA A 157 -0.20 2.47 22.02
N GLU A 158 0.62 3.18 21.24
CA GLU A 158 0.52 4.64 21.10
C GLU A 158 -0.78 5.06 20.37
N ILE A 159 -1.18 4.34 19.32
CA ILE A 159 -2.44 4.57 18.60
C ILE A 159 -3.65 4.24 19.49
N GLU A 160 -3.63 3.12 20.21
CA GLU A 160 -4.67 2.74 21.18
C GLU A 160 -4.83 3.82 22.27
N THR A 161 -3.72 4.30 22.84
CA THR A 161 -3.73 5.40 23.82
C THR A 161 -4.30 6.70 23.23
N ARG A 162 -3.98 7.02 21.97
CA ARG A 162 -4.54 8.18 21.26
C ARG A 162 -6.04 8.02 20.98
N LEU A 163 -6.50 6.83 20.62
CA LEU A 163 -7.93 6.53 20.39
C LEU A 163 -8.73 6.65 21.69
N MET A 164 -8.29 5.99 22.77
CA MET A 164 -8.93 6.11 24.09
C MET A 164 -8.99 7.57 24.58
N LYS A 165 -7.95 8.37 24.29
CA LYS A 165 -7.97 9.81 24.58
C LYS A 165 -9.02 10.55 23.73
N LEU A 166 -9.10 10.27 22.43
CA LEU A 166 -10.08 10.89 21.54
C LEU A 166 -11.52 10.53 21.92
N ASP A 167 -11.80 9.28 22.34
CA ASP A 167 -13.11 8.87 22.82
C ASP A 167 -13.54 9.68 24.06
N VAL A 168 -12.62 9.95 24.99
CA VAL A 168 -12.85 10.82 26.15
C VAL A 168 -13.04 12.29 25.73
N GLU A 169 -12.23 12.82 24.81
CA GLU A 169 -12.39 14.18 24.30
C GLU A 169 -13.72 14.36 23.55
N ILE A 170 -14.16 13.36 22.78
CA ILE A 170 -15.47 13.34 22.11
C ILE A 170 -16.62 13.29 23.12
N GLY A 171 -16.51 12.45 24.17
CA GLY A 171 -17.49 12.42 25.26
C GLY A 171 -17.61 13.76 25.99
N MET A 172 -16.47 14.39 26.28
CA MET A 172 -16.43 15.73 26.90
C MET A 172 -17.03 16.82 25.99
N MET A 173 -16.69 16.82 24.69
CA MET A 173 -17.26 17.77 23.72
C MET A 173 -18.77 17.58 23.58
N ARG A 174 -19.26 16.34 23.53
CA ARG A 174 -20.70 16.05 23.48
C ARG A 174 -21.43 16.56 24.73
N ASN A 175 -20.93 16.24 25.92
CA ASN A 175 -21.53 16.68 27.18
C ASN A 175 -21.52 18.20 27.32
N ALA A 176 -20.47 18.87 26.84
CA ALA A 176 -20.39 20.33 26.81
C ALA A 176 -21.40 20.94 25.84
N ALA A 177 -21.49 20.42 24.61
CA ALA A 177 -22.43 20.90 23.59
C ALA A 177 -23.90 20.64 23.98
N GLU A 178 -24.20 19.51 24.63
CA GLU A 178 -25.55 19.19 25.14
C GLU A 178 -25.95 20.17 26.26
N LYS A 179 -25.03 20.47 27.18
CA LYS A 179 -25.26 21.50 28.21
C LYS A 179 -25.44 22.89 27.60
N GLU A 180 -24.53 23.32 26.72
CA GLU A 180 -24.57 24.64 26.08
C GLU A 180 -25.85 24.82 25.26
N ALA A 181 -26.31 23.78 24.55
CA ALA A 181 -27.59 23.79 23.85
C ALA A 181 -28.79 24.00 24.79
N THR A 182 -28.83 23.34 25.96
CA THR A 182 -29.93 23.56 26.93
C THR A 182 -29.89 24.94 27.59
N GLU A 183 -28.69 25.49 27.85
CA GLU A 183 -28.53 26.84 28.40
C GLU A 183 -28.89 27.91 27.35
N GLU A 184 -28.58 27.67 26.07
CA GLU A 184 -28.96 28.54 24.95
C GLU A 184 -30.45 28.45 24.60
N GLU A 185 -31.06 27.27 24.61
CA GLU A 185 -32.51 27.13 24.40
C GLU A 185 -33.29 27.93 25.45
N ALA A 186 -32.89 27.84 26.72
CA ALA A 186 -33.46 28.63 27.81
C ALA A 186 -33.26 30.14 27.61
N ARG A 187 -32.07 30.58 27.16
CA ARG A 187 -31.76 31.99 26.88
C ARG A 187 -32.57 32.54 25.70
N ILE A 188 -32.65 31.81 24.60
CA ILE A 188 -33.45 32.17 23.42
C ILE A 188 -34.94 32.22 23.79
N GLN A 189 -35.45 31.23 24.54
CA GLN A 189 -36.84 31.22 24.97
C GLN A 189 -37.18 32.40 25.90
N ALA A 190 -36.28 32.75 26.83
CA ALA A 190 -36.46 33.91 27.70
C ALA A 190 -36.47 35.23 26.90
N ALA A 191 -35.52 35.42 25.98
CA ALA A 191 -35.46 36.59 25.11
C ALA A 191 -36.71 36.72 24.22
N ALA A 192 -37.15 35.62 23.59
CA ALA A 192 -38.36 35.58 22.77
C ALA A 192 -39.64 35.91 23.58
N GLN A 193 -39.73 35.48 24.84
CA GLN A 193 -40.82 35.88 25.73
C GLN A 193 -40.77 37.36 26.11
N GLU A 194 -39.59 37.92 26.32
CA GLU A 194 -39.42 39.35 26.63
C GLU A 194 -39.81 40.21 25.42
N ASP A 195 -39.33 39.86 24.23
CA ASP A 195 -39.63 40.59 22.99
C ASP A 195 -41.10 40.44 22.57
N ALA A 196 -41.72 39.28 22.77
CA ALA A 196 -43.17 39.14 22.60
C ALA A 196 -43.96 40.09 23.53
N ARG A 197 -43.53 40.27 24.78
CA ARG A 197 -44.15 41.23 25.71
C ARG A 197 -43.92 42.68 25.26
N LYS A 198 -42.73 43.04 24.76
CA LYS A 198 -42.44 44.37 24.19
C LYS A 198 -43.33 44.66 22.98
N ILE A 199 -43.49 43.69 22.08
CA ILE A 199 -44.33 43.82 20.87
C ILE A 199 -45.80 44.06 21.26
N VAL A 200 -46.34 43.30 22.21
CA VAL A 200 -47.71 43.51 22.71
C VAL A 200 -47.86 44.89 23.36
N ALA A 201 -46.95 45.28 24.25
CA ALA A 201 -47.01 46.59 24.92
C ALA A 201 -46.87 47.77 23.93
N ALA A 202 -46.06 47.64 22.87
CA ALA A 202 -45.95 48.63 21.80
C ALA A 202 -47.24 48.71 20.98
N ALA A 203 -47.82 47.57 20.59
CA ALA A 203 -49.07 47.51 19.86
C ALA A 203 -50.25 48.09 20.66
N GLU A 204 -50.34 47.81 21.97
CA GLU A 204 -51.33 48.42 22.86
C GLU A 204 -51.21 49.95 22.91
N GLN A 205 -49.98 50.49 22.98
CA GLN A 205 -49.72 51.94 22.95
C GLN A 205 -50.08 52.56 21.59
N GLU A 206 -49.75 51.89 20.48
CA GLU A 206 -50.10 52.34 19.13
C GLU A 206 -51.62 52.33 18.91
N ILE A 207 -52.31 51.25 19.31
CA ILE A 207 -53.78 51.16 19.27
C ILE A 207 -54.42 52.26 20.12
N ALA A 208 -53.90 52.53 21.33
CA ALA A 208 -54.41 53.60 22.19
C ALA A 208 -54.19 55.00 21.57
N ALA A 209 -53.04 55.23 20.92
CA ALA A 209 -52.74 56.47 20.21
C ALA A 209 -53.64 56.66 18.98
N ALA A 210 -53.79 55.61 18.16
CA ALA A 210 -54.66 55.59 16.98
C ALA A 210 -56.14 55.80 17.36
N ALA A 211 -56.64 55.13 18.39
CA ALA A 211 -58.00 55.32 18.90
C ALA A 211 -58.23 56.75 19.42
N LYS A 212 -57.22 57.36 20.07
CA LYS A 212 -57.27 58.77 20.51
C LYS A 212 -57.25 59.75 19.34
N ALA A 213 -56.51 59.45 18.27
CA ALA A 213 -56.50 60.23 17.03
C ALA A 213 -57.85 60.13 16.29
N ALA A 214 -58.37 58.92 16.08
CA ALA A 214 -59.65 58.68 15.44
C ALA A 214 -60.82 59.35 16.18
N ARG A 215 -60.85 59.28 17.53
CA ARG A 215 -61.85 60.02 18.34
C ARG A 215 -61.78 61.53 18.13
N ARG A 216 -60.56 62.12 18.04
CA ARG A 216 -60.37 63.55 17.74
C ARG A 216 -60.85 63.92 16.34
N GLN A 217 -60.56 63.10 15.33
CA GLN A 217 -61.03 63.30 13.95
C GLN A 217 -62.56 63.24 13.86
N LEU A 218 -63.19 62.25 14.49
CA LEU A 218 -64.65 62.15 14.56
C LEU A 218 -65.29 63.34 15.28
N THR A 219 -64.68 63.83 16.36
CA THR A 219 -65.16 65.03 17.08
C THR A 219 -65.06 66.29 16.21
N ALA A 220 -63.96 66.45 15.46
CA ALA A 220 -63.79 67.57 14.53
C ALA A 220 -64.84 67.53 13.40
N HIS A 221 -64.99 66.39 12.72
CA HIS A 221 -66.01 66.23 11.67
C HIS A 221 -67.44 66.42 12.18
N ALA A 222 -67.75 66.00 13.41
CA ALA A 222 -69.05 66.26 14.03
C ALA A 222 -69.28 67.77 14.29
N ALA A 223 -68.24 68.49 14.71
CA ALA A 223 -68.30 69.95 14.88
C ALA A 223 -68.46 70.68 13.52
N ASP A 224 -67.70 70.28 12.49
CA ASP A 224 -67.81 70.83 11.13
C ASP A 224 -69.22 70.63 10.55
N LEU A 225 -69.80 69.44 10.75
CA LEU A 225 -71.17 69.14 10.33
C LEU A 225 -72.20 69.96 11.13
N ALA A 226 -72.02 70.11 12.44
CA ALA A 226 -72.91 70.92 13.28
C ALA A 226 -72.88 72.40 12.88
N VAL A 227 -71.70 72.98 12.64
CA VAL A 227 -71.54 74.35 12.12
C VAL A 227 -72.11 74.47 10.70
N GLY A 228 -71.90 73.46 9.85
CA GLY A 228 -72.44 73.40 8.49
C GLY A 228 -73.97 73.28 8.42
N LEU A 229 -74.61 72.68 9.44
CA LEU A 229 -76.07 72.67 9.60
C LEU A 229 -76.58 73.98 10.22
N ALA A 230 -75.93 74.49 11.27
CA ALA A 230 -76.28 75.77 11.88
C ALA A 230 -76.25 76.91 10.86
N LYS A 231 -75.21 76.98 10.01
CA LYS A 231 -75.09 77.97 8.92
C LYS A 231 -76.22 77.89 7.88
N LYS A 232 -76.88 76.74 7.72
CA LYS A 232 -78.06 76.57 6.84
C LYS A 232 -79.36 76.94 7.55
N GLN A 233 -79.42 76.73 8.87
CA GLN A 233 -80.62 76.94 9.69
C GLN A 233 -80.78 78.39 10.19
N ILE A 234 -79.66 79.12 10.34
CA ILE A 234 -79.64 80.54 10.71
C ILE A 234 -80.21 81.37 9.54
N HIS A 235 -81.31 82.06 9.81
CA HIS A 235 -81.74 83.24 9.05
C HIS A 235 -81.53 84.47 9.93
N VAL A 236 -80.87 85.49 9.39
CA VAL A 236 -80.70 86.78 10.08
C VAL A 236 -81.76 87.73 9.55
N ASP A 237 -82.67 88.14 10.42
CA ASP A 237 -83.61 89.23 10.16
C ASP A 237 -83.15 90.54 10.82
N ALA A 238 -83.75 91.66 10.43
CA ALA A 238 -83.35 92.97 10.92
C ALA A 238 -83.56 93.16 12.44
N ALA A 239 -84.48 92.40 13.07
CA ALA A 239 -84.68 92.44 14.52
C ALA A 239 -83.56 91.68 15.26
N THR A 240 -83.16 90.51 14.76
CA THR A 240 -82.03 89.75 15.33
C THR A 240 -80.74 90.55 15.23
N ASP A 241 -80.45 91.17 14.08
CA ASP A 241 -79.24 91.97 13.88
C ASP A 241 -79.12 93.14 14.88
N GLN A 242 -80.18 93.95 15.06
CA GLN A 242 -80.20 95.00 16.09
C GLN A 242 -80.00 94.46 17.51
N SER A 243 -80.50 93.24 17.81
CA SER A 243 -80.30 92.62 19.12
C SER A 243 -78.83 92.22 19.33
N LEU A 244 -78.15 91.69 18.31
CA LEU A 244 -76.75 91.31 18.35
C LEU A 244 -75.86 92.54 18.56
N VAL A 245 -76.05 93.60 17.78
CA VAL A 245 -75.30 94.87 17.93
C VAL A 245 -75.46 95.45 19.34
N ARG A 246 -76.69 95.46 19.88
CA ARG A 246 -76.96 95.98 21.24
C ARG A 246 -76.35 95.10 22.34
N ASN A 247 -76.26 93.79 22.13
CA ASN A 247 -75.60 92.88 23.06
C ASN A 247 -74.08 93.06 23.02
N PHE A 248 -73.48 93.12 21.84
CA PHE A 248 -72.03 93.30 21.67
C PHE A 248 -71.54 94.64 22.25
N ALA A 249 -72.26 95.74 22.01
CA ALA A 249 -71.95 97.04 22.60
C ALA A 249 -72.00 97.02 24.16
N ARG A 250 -72.93 96.26 24.73
CA ARG A 250 -73.06 96.07 26.19
C ARG A 250 -71.93 95.20 26.76
N GLU A 251 -71.48 94.19 26.03
CA GLU A 251 -70.39 93.30 26.45
C GLU A 251 -69.02 93.98 26.38
N LEU A 252 -68.79 94.84 25.37
CA LEU A 252 -67.63 95.73 25.33
C LEU A 252 -67.61 96.70 26.53
N GLY A 253 -68.74 97.36 26.82
CA GLY A 253 -68.86 98.28 27.97
C GLY A 253 -68.69 97.60 29.33
N ALA A 254 -69.13 96.35 29.47
CA ALA A 254 -68.88 95.54 30.67
C ALA A 254 -67.40 95.12 30.80
N SER A 255 -66.76 94.79 29.69
CA SER A 255 -65.34 94.38 29.64
C SER A 255 -64.40 95.54 30.04
N ASP A 256 -64.65 96.74 29.53
CA ASP A 256 -63.87 97.95 29.85
C ASP A 256 -63.93 98.29 31.36
N ASN A 257 -65.12 98.24 31.97
CA ASN A 257 -65.27 98.41 33.42
C ASN A 257 -64.53 97.32 34.22
N SER A 258 -64.52 96.06 33.76
CA SER A 258 -63.89 94.94 34.49
C SER A 258 -62.36 95.07 34.65
N GLY A 259 -61.72 95.92 33.85
CA GLY A 259 -60.30 96.26 33.98
C GLY A 259 -60.02 97.38 35.00
N LYS A 260 -61.04 98.10 35.47
CA LYS A 260 -60.89 99.36 36.21
C LYS A 260 -60.91 99.19 37.75
N ASP A 261 -61.59 98.16 38.25
CA ASP A 261 -61.72 97.86 39.68
C ASP A 261 -60.55 97.02 40.26
N LYS A 262 -59.33 97.15 39.70
CA LYS A 262 -58.17 96.29 40.04
C LYS A 262 -56.87 97.03 40.38
N ASN A 263 -56.95 98.29 40.79
CA ASN A 263 -55.79 99.09 41.20
C ASN A 263 -56.08 99.98 42.42
#